data_AF-A0A432UU45-F1
#
_entry.id   AF-A0A432UU45-F1
#
_cell.length_a   1.000
_cell.length_b   1.000
_cell.length_c   1.000
_cell.angle_alpha   90.00
_cell.angle_beta   90.00
_cell.angle_gamma   90.00
#
_symmetry.space_group_name_H-M   'P 1'
#
loop_
_entity.id
_entity.type
_entity.pdbx_description
1 polymer ?
#
loop_
_entity_poly.entity_id
_entity_poly.type
_entity_poly.pdbx_seq_one_letter_code
_entity_poly.pdbx_strand_id
1 'polypeptide(L)'
;MASKYELTWITPSLAVGYAPMSYDDLDVIKKAGITAIVNLCGEFCDLHEIEEKAGFDVYYLPIPDEHAPDMEAMEKALEWLDEAIFLGKKVLVHCKHGIGRTGTFVTAYLIRKGLGYKEASRKLKDTRSNPSCWSQWRLLKKYEKHEKPLSIREPSLENREGVDLSVYFSKYEDLMEVVEKKIGDTNAPRCGRERIDCCHEYFELFFLESLYLHSFINRQLRLKERKNIIKKANQLLRNEKKLKAGLDRDTSDFQGNMNRLFKARHLECPLLENSKCLFFEYRPLRCRVHGMGIDDQEMKRIYELVFDISRMLFFALSGRFLQRGKMQFSIAEVISGRFMEAYFKYASRPAPDNMEADLLHI
;
A
#
# COMPACT_ATOMS: atom_id res chain seq x y z
N MET A 1 -29.04 11.78 10.26
CA MET A 1 -28.81 11.06 11.54
C MET A 1 -27.47 10.38 11.40
N ALA A 2 -26.56 10.47 12.37
CA ALA A 2 -25.28 9.77 12.27
C ALA A 2 -25.53 8.26 12.11
N SER A 3 -24.96 7.66 11.06
CA SER A 3 -25.04 6.21 10.82
C SER A 3 -24.51 5.44 12.05
N LYS A 4 -25.20 4.34 12.39
CA LYS A 4 -24.80 3.39 13.45
C LYS A 4 -24.14 2.14 12.86
N TYR A 5 -23.42 2.28 11.74
CA TYR A 5 -22.79 1.14 11.10
C TYR A 5 -21.81 0.43 12.04
N GLU A 6 -22.04 -0.87 12.26
CA GLU A 6 -21.30 -1.69 13.22
C GLU A 6 -20.32 -2.60 12.48
N LEU A 7 -19.02 -2.38 12.72
CA LEU A 7 -17.94 -3.21 12.21
C LEU A 7 -17.52 -4.23 13.27
N THR A 8 -17.49 -5.50 12.91
CA THR A 8 -16.93 -6.55 13.77
C THR A 8 -15.56 -6.95 13.25
N TRP A 9 -14.50 -6.65 14.00
CA TRP A 9 -13.13 -6.99 13.60
C TRP A 9 -12.80 -8.45 13.96
N ILE A 10 -12.34 -9.22 12.97
CA ILE A 10 -11.84 -10.59 13.14
C ILE A 10 -10.33 -10.59 13.41
N THR A 11 -9.64 -9.69 12.73
CA THR A 11 -8.23 -9.32 12.90
C THR A 11 -8.10 -7.80 12.77
N PRO A 12 -6.95 -7.16 13.06
CA PRO A 12 -6.73 -5.73 12.83
C PRO A 12 -6.93 -5.28 11.36
N SER A 13 -6.89 -6.23 10.41
CA SER A 13 -6.97 -5.97 8.96
C SER A 13 -8.20 -6.58 8.28
N LEU A 14 -9.01 -7.37 8.99
CA LEU A 14 -10.21 -8.03 8.44
C LEU A 14 -11.42 -7.77 9.34
N ALA A 15 -12.44 -7.12 8.79
CA ALA A 15 -13.72 -6.86 9.44
C ALA A 15 -14.88 -7.52 8.68
N VAL A 16 -15.96 -7.80 9.41
CA VAL A 16 -17.24 -8.26 8.87
C VAL A 16 -18.36 -7.27 9.22
N GLY A 17 -19.36 -7.18 8.35
CA GLY A 17 -20.49 -6.27 8.53
C GLY A 17 -21.67 -6.60 7.61
N TYR A 18 -22.72 -5.78 7.70
CA TYR A 18 -23.88 -5.81 6.82
C TYR A 18 -23.67 -4.92 5.58
N ALA A 19 -24.55 -4.99 4.58
CA ALA A 19 -24.38 -4.17 3.39
C ALA A 19 -24.56 -2.67 3.71
N PRO A 20 -23.64 -1.77 3.33
CA PRO A 20 -23.86 -0.34 3.52
C PRO A 20 -25.10 0.10 2.74
N MET A 21 -26.06 0.74 3.42
CA MET A 21 -27.35 1.13 2.84
C MET A 21 -27.43 2.64 2.60
N SER A 22 -26.37 3.39 2.91
CA SER A 22 -26.30 4.84 2.78
C SER A 22 -24.87 5.32 2.56
N TYR A 23 -24.72 6.54 2.04
CA TYR A 23 -23.40 7.19 1.95
C TYR A 23 -22.77 7.46 3.32
N ASP A 24 -23.60 7.72 4.35
CA ASP A 24 -23.11 7.86 5.73
C ASP A 24 -22.48 6.56 6.25
N ASP A 25 -22.99 5.39 5.87
CA ASP A 25 -22.37 4.10 6.20
C ASP A 25 -20.99 3.96 5.55
N LEU A 26 -20.88 4.33 4.27
CA LEU A 26 -19.61 4.31 3.52
C LEU A 26 -18.59 5.25 4.16
N ASP A 27 -19.01 6.41 4.65
CA ASP A 27 -18.14 7.33 5.38
C ASP A 27 -17.66 6.76 6.71
N VAL A 28 -18.53 6.06 7.46
CA VAL A 28 -18.12 5.36 8.69
C VAL A 28 -17.11 4.25 8.39
N ILE A 29 -17.34 3.45 7.35
CA ILE A 29 -16.43 2.39 6.90
C ILE A 29 -15.06 2.99 6.53
N LYS A 30 -15.04 4.10 5.78
CA LYS A 30 -13.82 4.79 5.38
C LYS A 30 -13.07 5.38 6.58
N LYS A 31 -13.78 5.97 7.54
CA LYS A 31 -13.19 6.50 8.79
C LYS A 31 -12.56 5.41 9.66
N ALA A 32 -13.06 4.17 9.57
CA ALA A 32 -12.44 3.01 10.23
C ALA A 32 -11.12 2.56 9.53
N GLY A 33 -10.74 3.19 8.42
CA GLY A 33 -9.52 2.91 7.67
C GLY A 33 -9.65 1.75 6.68
N ILE A 34 -10.87 1.28 6.40
CA ILE A 34 -11.14 0.26 5.39
C ILE A 34 -10.91 0.88 4.01
N THR A 35 -10.14 0.19 3.17
CA THR A 35 -9.85 0.63 1.79
C THR A 35 -10.24 -0.42 0.75
N ALA A 36 -10.65 -1.62 1.19
CA ALA A 36 -11.06 -2.72 0.33
C ALA A 36 -12.34 -3.38 0.85
N ILE A 37 -13.20 -3.83 -0.08
CA ILE A 37 -14.49 -4.46 0.24
C ILE A 37 -14.62 -5.76 -0.56
N VAL A 38 -15.01 -6.85 0.10
CA VAL A 38 -15.55 -8.04 -0.54
C VAL A 38 -17.06 -8.00 -0.40
N ASN A 39 -17.73 -7.78 -1.54
CA ASN A 39 -19.18 -7.70 -1.60
C ASN A 39 -19.76 -9.04 -2.08
N LEU A 40 -20.52 -9.69 -1.19
CA LEU A 40 -21.10 -11.01 -1.44
C LEU A 40 -22.57 -10.96 -1.90
N CYS A 41 -23.15 -9.77 -2.11
CA CYS A 41 -24.57 -9.58 -2.33
C CYS A 41 -24.97 -9.77 -3.79
N GLY A 42 -25.51 -10.93 -4.16
CA GLY A 42 -26.07 -11.12 -5.51
C GLY A 42 -27.35 -10.32 -5.77
N GLU A 43 -28.06 -9.90 -4.73
CA GLU A 43 -29.34 -9.18 -4.81
C GLU A 43 -29.21 -7.66 -4.98
N PHE A 44 -28.04 -7.10 -4.66
CA PHE A 44 -27.76 -5.66 -4.76
C PHE A 44 -26.78 -5.41 -5.89
N CYS A 45 -27.25 -5.55 -7.13
CA CYS A 45 -26.41 -5.52 -8.32
C CYS A 45 -25.60 -4.22 -8.46
N ASP A 46 -26.12 -3.07 -8.01
CA ASP A 46 -25.45 -1.78 -8.21
C ASP A 46 -24.55 -1.38 -7.03
N LEU A 47 -24.62 -2.11 -5.90
CA LEU A 47 -23.94 -1.71 -4.67
C LEU A 47 -22.42 -1.72 -4.82
N HIS A 48 -21.87 -2.71 -5.51
CA HIS A 48 -20.44 -2.80 -5.78
C HIS A 48 -19.92 -1.58 -6.57
N GLU A 49 -20.70 -1.05 -7.52
CA GLU A 49 -20.33 0.16 -8.25
C GLU A 49 -20.38 1.41 -7.36
N ILE A 50 -21.35 1.49 -6.45
CA ILE A 50 -21.48 2.61 -5.50
C ILE A 50 -20.26 2.60 -4.55
N GLU A 51 -19.87 1.42 -4.07
CA GLU A 51 -18.67 1.22 -3.26
C GLU A 51 -17.40 1.61 -4.03
N GLU A 52 -17.26 1.21 -5.29
CA GLU A 52 -16.13 1.63 -6.13
C GLU A 52 -16.10 3.16 -6.35
N LYS A 53 -17.26 3.79 -6.56
CA LYS A 53 -17.40 5.25 -6.71
C LYS A 53 -17.08 6.01 -5.42
N ALA A 54 -17.31 5.40 -4.25
CA ALA A 54 -16.92 5.94 -2.95
C ALA A 54 -15.40 5.82 -2.67
N GLY A 55 -14.67 5.10 -3.53
CA GLY A 55 -13.21 4.99 -3.51
C GLY A 55 -12.68 3.71 -2.89
N PHE A 56 -13.51 2.67 -2.71
CA PHE A 56 -13.05 1.36 -2.24
C PHE A 56 -12.50 0.51 -3.40
N ASP A 57 -11.53 -0.35 -3.10
CA ASP A 57 -11.14 -1.46 -3.99
C ASP A 57 -12.10 -2.63 -3.74
N VAL A 58 -13.02 -2.89 -4.68
CA VAL A 58 -14.13 -3.83 -4.46
C VAL A 58 -13.88 -5.13 -5.21
N TYR A 59 -14.03 -6.25 -4.51
CA TYR A 59 -14.19 -7.56 -5.12
C TYR A 59 -15.64 -7.99 -5.02
N TYR A 60 -16.32 -8.03 -6.16
CA TYR A 60 -17.72 -8.46 -6.24
C TYR A 60 -17.81 -9.97 -6.52
N LEU A 61 -18.29 -10.72 -5.53
CA LEU A 61 -18.59 -12.14 -5.63
C LEU A 61 -20.10 -12.33 -5.42
N PRO A 62 -20.94 -12.26 -6.46
CA PRO A 62 -22.38 -12.39 -6.31
C PRO A 62 -22.76 -13.79 -5.83
N ILE A 63 -23.26 -13.89 -4.60
CA ILE A 63 -23.80 -15.13 -4.06
C ILE A 63 -25.30 -14.91 -3.83
N PRO A 64 -26.19 -15.69 -4.46
CA PRO A 64 -27.62 -15.66 -4.16
C PRO A 64 -27.89 -15.90 -2.66
N ASP A 65 -28.96 -15.32 -2.13
CA ASP A 65 -29.23 -15.45 -0.71
C ASP A 65 -29.45 -16.91 -0.31
N GLU A 66 -28.98 -17.29 0.89
CA GLU A 66 -28.98 -18.67 1.40
C GLU A 66 -28.21 -19.71 0.55
N HIS A 67 -27.41 -19.28 -0.42
CA HIS A 67 -26.56 -20.18 -1.21
C HIS A 67 -25.11 -20.17 -0.71
N ALA A 68 -24.37 -21.21 -1.11
CA ALA A 68 -22.93 -21.27 -0.96
C ALA A 68 -22.27 -20.72 -2.25
N PRO A 69 -21.11 -20.05 -2.15
CA PRO A 69 -20.37 -19.65 -3.34
C PRO A 69 -19.90 -20.86 -4.15
N ASP A 70 -19.72 -20.66 -5.45
CA ASP A 70 -18.93 -21.57 -6.26
C ASP A 70 -17.48 -21.63 -5.73
N MET A 71 -16.87 -22.82 -5.75
CA MET A 71 -15.56 -23.05 -5.15
C MET A 71 -14.44 -22.33 -5.90
N GLU A 72 -14.48 -22.32 -7.24
CA GLU A 72 -13.45 -21.65 -8.05
C GLU A 72 -13.58 -20.13 -7.93
N ALA A 73 -14.81 -19.61 -7.93
CA ALA A 73 -15.07 -18.20 -7.72
C ALA A 73 -14.65 -17.74 -6.31
N MET A 74 -14.92 -18.55 -5.29
CA MET A 74 -14.48 -18.29 -3.91
C MET A 74 -12.95 -18.26 -3.80
N GLU A 75 -12.24 -19.19 -4.43
CA GLU A 75 -10.78 -19.21 -4.45
C GLU A 75 -10.19 -17.91 -5.00
N LYS A 76 -10.68 -17.44 -6.15
CA LYS A 76 -10.22 -16.17 -6.74
C LYS A 76 -10.48 -14.97 -5.83
N ALA A 77 -11.58 -14.98 -5.10
CA ALA A 77 -11.90 -13.94 -4.13
C ALA A 77 -11.00 -14.01 -2.89
N LEU A 78 -10.66 -15.22 -2.42
CA LEU A 78 -9.73 -15.44 -1.32
C LEU A 78 -8.29 -15.05 -1.69
N GLU A 79 -7.85 -15.34 -2.91
CA GLU A 79 -6.56 -14.89 -3.45
C GLU A 79 -6.48 -13.36 -3.48
N TRP A 80 -7.54 -12.68 -3.91
CA TRP A 80 -7.60 -11.23 -3.89
C TRP A 80 -7.58 -10.68 -2.45
N LEU A 81 -8.30 -11.32 -1.52
CA LEU A 81 -8.29 -10.94 -0.11
C LEU A 81 -6.89 -11.09 0.51
N ASP A 82 -6.20 -12.19 0.18
CA ASP A 82 -4.81 -12.42 0.57
C ASP A 82 -3.89 -11.29 0.07
N GLU A 83 -3.99 -10.93 -1.21
CA GLU A 83 -3.22 -9.82 -1.79
C GLU A 83 -3.55 -8.50 -1.08
N ALA A 84 -4.83 -8.18 -0.88
CA ALA A 84 -5.25 -6.94 -0.23
C ALA A 84 -4.67 -6.81 1.19
N ILE A 85 -4.80 -7.85 2.01
CA ILE A 85 -4.25 -7.87 3.38
C ILE A 85 -2.72 -7.83 3.36
N PHE A 86 -2.07 -8.56 2.44
CA PHE A 86 -0.62 -8.54 2.29
C PHE A 86 -0.09 -7.14 1.97
N LEU A 87 -0.84 -6.37 1.18
CA LEU A 87 -0.53 -4.98 0.83
C LEU A 87 -0.87 -3.98 1.96
N GLY A 88 -1.31 -4.45 3.12
CA GLY A 88 -1.63 -3.62 4.28
C GLY A 88 -2.99 -2.90 4.18
N LYS A 89 -3.89 -3.38 3.31
CA LYS A 89 -5.28 -2.88 3.27
C LYS A 89 -6.07 -3.47 4.44
N LYS A 90 -6.96 -2.65 4.99
CA LYS A 90 -8.02 -3.14 5.87
C LYS A 90 -9.24 -3.47 5.01
N VAL A 91 -9.75 -4.68 5.17
CA VAL A 91 -10.79 -5.24 4.30
C VAL A 91 -12.07 -5.48 5.08
N LEU A 92 -13.19 -5.04 4.50
CA LEU A 92 -14.53 -5.41 4.95
C LEU A 92 -15.10 -6.53 4.08
N VAL A 93 -15.61 -7.58 4.70
CA VAL A 93 -16.43 -8.59 4.03
C VAL A 93 -17.88 -8.42 4.47
N HIS A 94 -18.79 -8.25 3.52
CA HIS A 94 -20.22 -8.15 3.84
C HIS A 94 -21.10 -8.95 2.87
N CYS A 95 -22.29 -9.27 3.36
CA CYS A 95 -23.44 -9.68 2.56
C CYS A 95 -24.59 -8.75 2.93
N LYS A 96 -25.86 -9.16 2.76
CA LYS A 96 -27.00 -8.32 3.18
C LYS A 96 -27.00 -8.02 4.68
N HIS A 97 -26.95 -9.06 5.52
CA HIS A 97 -27.02 -8.93 6.98
C HIS A 97 -25.69 -9.20 7.70
N GLY A 98 -24.65 -9.62 6.97
CA GLY A 98 -23.36 -9.99 7.57
C GLY A 98 -23.35 -11.34 8.29
N ILE A 99 -24.30 -12.25 7.99
CA ILE A 99 -24.50 -13.50 8.73
C ILE A 99 -23.98 -14.71 7.92
N GLY A 100 -24.82 -15.31 7.07
CA GLY A 100 -24.57 -16.61 6.44
C GLY A 100 -23.43 -16.63 5.41
N ARG A 101 -23.59 -15.85 4.33
CA ARG A 101 -22.60 -15.74 3.24
C ARG A 101 -21.26 -15.20 3.76
N THR A 102 -21.30 -14.15 4.57
CA THR A 102 -20.12 -13.57 5.23
C THR A 102 -19.40 -14.58 6.11
N GLY A 103 -20.14 -15.24 7.02
CA GLY A 103 -19.56 -16.27 7.89
C GLY A 103 -18.94 -17.41 7.11
N THR A 104 -19.58 -17.84 6.02
CA THR A 104 -19.04 -18.87 5.13
C THR A 104 -17.73 -18.44 4.49
N PHE A 105 -17.70 -17.27 3.86
CA PHE A 105 -16.51 -16.75 3.18
C PHE A 105 -15.34 -16.54 4.14
N VAL A 106 -15.59 -15.92 5.30
CA VAL A 106 -14.55 -15.67 6.30
C VAL A 106 -14.06 -16.97 6.94
N THR A 107 -14.94 -17.95 7.17
CA THR A 107 -14.50 -19.27 7.65
C THR A 107 -13.57 -19.94 6.63
N ALA A 108 -13.89 -19.87 5.33
CA ALA A 108 -13.03 -20.40 4.28
C ALA A 108 -11.66 -19.70 4.29
N TYR A 109 -11.62 -18.37 4.46
CA TYR A 109 -10.38 -17.62 4.60
C TYR A 109 -9.54 -18.08 5.81
N LEU A 110 -10.16 -18.26 6.98
CA LEU A 110 -9.46 -18.75 8.18
C LEU A 110 -8.90 -20.16 7.97
N ILE A 111 -9.64 -21.04 7.30
CA ILE A 111 -9.17 -22.39 6.94
C ILE A 111 -7.96 -22.30 6.00
N ARG A 112 -8.01 -21.45 4.98
CA ARG A 112 -6.90 -21.20 4.06
C ARG A 112 -5.65 -20.68 4.78
N LYS A 113 -5.82 -19.92 5.86
CA LYS A 113 -4.71 -19.49 6.73
C LYS A 113 -4.17 -20.59 7.65
N GLY A 114 -4.71 -21.79 7.57
CA GLY A 114 -4.23 -22.99 8.24
C GLY A 114 -5.03 -23.42 9.47
N LEU A 115 -6.11 -22.72 9.83
CA LEU A 115 -6.95 -23.10 10.98
C LEU A 115 -7.84 -24.29 10.61
N GLY A 116 -8.07 -25.18 11.58
CA GLY A 116 -9.15 -26.16 11.44
C GLY A 116 -10.53 -25.50 11.49
N TYR A 117 -11.56 -26.15 10.93
CA TYR A 117 -12.93 -25.63 10.92
C TYR A 117 -13.44 -25.26 12.32
N LYS A 118 -13.13 -26.08 13.33
CA LYS A 118 -13.52 -25.83 14.73
C LYS A 118 -12.85 -24.57 15.29
N GLU A 119 -11.59 -24.33 14.94
CA GLU A 119 -10.83 -23.18 15.40
C GLU A 119 -11.33 -21.90 14.73
N ALA A 120 -11.59 -21.96 13.42
CA ALA A 120 -12.20 -20.87 12.67
C ALA A 120 -13.59 -20.52 13.25
N SER A 121 -14.43 -21.53 13.52
CA SER A 121 -15.75 -21.32 14.14
C SER A 121 -15.64 -20.69 15.53
N ARG A 122 -14.65 -21.11 16.34
CA ARG A 122 -14.39 -20.50 17.65
C ARG A 122 -14.00 -19.03 17.53
N LYS A 123 -13.20 -18.67 16.53
CA LYS A 123 -12.79 -17.28 16.25
C LYS A 123 -13.97 -16.39 15.87
N LEU A 124 -14.99 -16.96 15.24
CA LEU A 124 -16.23 -16.27 14.83
C LEU A 124 -17.35 -16.32 15.88
N LYS A 125 -17.16 -17.01 17.01
CA LYS A 125 -18.21 -17.26 18.01
C LYS A 125 -18.85 -15.99 18.55
N ASP A 126 -18.06 -14.94 18.76
CA ASP A 126 -18.53 -13.66 19.30
C ASP A 126 -19.07 -12.73 18.20
N THR A 127 -19.16 -13.23 16.97
CA THR A 127 -19.67 -12.49 15.81
C THR A 127 -21.02 -13.07 15.37
N ARG A 128 -21.80 -12.26 14.66
CA ARG A 128 -23.05 -12.74 14.01
C ARG A 128 -22.77 -13.52 12.72
N SER A 129 -21.53 -13.55 12.25
CA SER A 129 -21.14 -14.12 10.97
C SER A 129 -20.88 -15.62 11.08
N ASN A 130 -21.94 -16.42 10.98
CA ASN A 130 -21.85 -17.88 11.01
C ASN A 130 -22.53 -18.50 9.78
N PRO A 131 -22.01 -19.63 9.23
CA PRO A 131 -22.68 -20.34 8.14
C PRO A 131 -24.10 -20.73 8.55
N SER A 132 -25.09 -20.34 7.74
CA SER A 132 -26.51 -20.41 8.10
C SER A 132 -27.28 -21.57 7.48
N CYS A 133 -26.74 -22.22 6.43
CA CYS A 133 -27.43 -23.30 5.72
C CYS A 133 -26.53 -24.50 5.41
N TRP A 134 -27.14 -25.66 5.15
CA TRP A 134 -26.40 -26.92 4.96
C TRP A 134 -25.41 -26.88 3.79
N SER A 135 -25.75 -26.19 2.70
CA SER A 135 -24.88 -26.05 1.53
C SER A 135 -23.57 -25.34 1.88
N GLN A 136 -23.63 -24.30 2.71
CA GLN A 136 -22.45 -23.57 3.21
C GLN A 136 -21.58 -24.44 4.11
N TRP A 137 -22.20 -25.17 5.04
CA TRP A 137 -21.48 -26.12 5.91
C TRP A 137 -20.80 -27.23 5.09
N ARG A 138 -21.48 -27.77 4.08
CA ARG A 138 -20.93 -28.79 3.18
C ARG A 138 -19.75 -28.25 2.37
N LEU A 139 -19.84 -27.01 1.89
CA LEU A 139 -18.74 -26.34 1.18
C LEU A 139 -17.51 -26.26 2.08
N LEU A 140 -17.64 -25.77 3.31
CA LEU A 140 -16.52 -25.60 4.24
C LEU A 140 -15.86 -26.93 4.62
N LYS A 141 -16.64 -27.99 4.84
CA LYS A 141 -16.09 -29.34 5.05
C LYS A 141 -15.34 -29.88 3.83
N LYS A 142 -15.82 -29.58 2.61
CA LYS A 142 -15.11 -29.95 1.38
C LYS A 142 -13.82 -29.14 1.26
N TYR A 143 -13.88 -27.86 1.61
CA TYR A 143 -12.77 -26.94 1.56
C TYR A 143 -11.65 -27.29 2.54
N GLU A 144 -11.97 -27.59 3.80
CA GLU A 144 -11.00 -28.05 4.81
C GLU A 144 -10.25 -29.33 4.39
N LYS A 145 -10.90 -30.23 3.66
CA LYS A 145 -10.23 -31.42 3.11
C LYS A 145 -9.25 -31.08 1.98
N HIS A 146 -9.51 -30.01 1.24
CA HIS A 146 -8.64 -29.50 0.19
C HIS A 146 -7.44 -28.77 0.80
N GLU A 147 -7.70 -27.81 1.70
CA GLU A 147 -6.74 -26.98 2.41
C GLU A 147 -6.30 -27.65 3.73
N LYS A 148 -5.53 -28.75 3.65
CA LYS A 148 -5.07 -29.46 4.84
C LYS A 148 -4.45 -28.49 5.86
N PRO A 149 -4.81 -28.58 7.15
CA PRO A 149 -4.33 -27.64 8.17
C PRO A 149 -2.81 -27.67 8.29
N LEU A 150 -2.23 -26.52 8.65
CA LEU A 150 -0.79 -26.40 8.88
C LEU A 150 -0.39 -27.25 10.08
N SER A 151 0.51 -28.20 9.87
CA SER A 151 0.98 -29.13 10.92
C SER A 151 2.32 -28.76 11.53
N ILE A 152 3.11 -27.92 10.86
CA ILE A 152 4.50 -27.61 11.24
C ILE A 152 4.57 -26.46 12.25
N ARG A 153 3.59 -25.54 12.22
CA ARG A 153 3.58 -24.34 13.07
C ARG A 153 2.16 -23.86 13.28
N GLU A 154 1.93 -23.20 14.41
CA GLU A 154 0.67 -22.52 14.70
C GLU A 154 0.29 -21.55 13.55
N PRO A 155 -0.93 -21.67 13.02
CA PRO A 155 -1.45 -20.73 12.03
C PRO A 155 -1.42 -19.29 12.54
N SER A 156 -0.85 -18.39 11.75
CA SER A 156 -0.89 -16.94 12.02
C SER A 156 -1.80 -16.29 11.00
N LEU A 157 -2.86 -15.62 11.46
CA LEU A 157 -3.78 -14.86 10.61
C LEU A 157 -3.19 -13.54 10.13
N GLU A 158 -2.09 -13.12 10.74
CA GLU A 158 -1.42 -11.86 10.47
C GLU A 158 0.00 -12.10 9.95
N ASN A 159 0.43 -11.21 9.06
CA ASN A 159 1.83 -11.06 8.73
C ASN A 159 2.50 -10.44 9.96
N ARG A 160 3.44 -11.16 10.59
CA ARG A 160 4.12 -10.68 11.82
C ARG A 160 4.62 -9.25 11.62
N GLU A 161 4.08 -8.32 12.39
CA GLU A 161 4.53 -6.94 12.42
C GLU A 161 5.96 -6.91 12.98
N GLY A 162 6.94 -6.77 12.10
CA GLY A 162 8.35 -6.69 12.51
C GLY A 162 8.68 -5.31 13.07
N VAL A 163 8.30 -4.26 12.34
CA VAL A 163 8.59 -2.86 12.68
C VAL A 163 7.35 -2.03 12.37
N ASP A 164 6.89 -1.24 13.34
CA ASP A 164 5.82 -0.28 13.14
C ASP A 164 6.32 0.92 12.32
N LEU A 165 5.95 0.93 11.03
CA LEU A 165 6.32 2.00 10.10
C LEU A 165 5.61 3.32 10.42
N SER A 166 4.48 3.30 11.14
CA SER A 166 3.66 4.48 11.39
C SER A 166 4.43 5.55 12.18
N VAL A 167 5.32 5.14 13.09
CA VAL A 167 6.20 6.03 13.87
C VAL A 167 7.13 6.85 12.97
N TYR A 168 7.62 6.25 11.88
CA TYR A 168 8.53 6.92 10.95
C TYR A 168 7.76 7.75 9.93
N PHE A 169 6.60 7.27 9.49
CA PHE A 169 5.72 8.01 8.58
C PHE A 169 5.18 9.28 9.23
N SER A 170 4.75 9.23 10.50
CA SER A 170 4.32 10.42 11.23
C SER A 170 5.43 11.47 11.33
N LYS A 171 6.67 11.08 11.64
CA LYS A 171 7.81 12.03 11.64
C LYS A 171 8.06 12.66 10.27
N TYR A 172 7.88 11.90 9.19
CA TYR A 172 8.00 12.42 7.83
C TYR A 172 6.86 13.38 7.51
N GLU A 173 5.62 13.04 7.86
CA GLU A 173 4.44 13.87 7.67
C GLU A 173 4.56 15.20 8.43
N ASP A 174 5.02 15.19 9.68
CA ASP A 174 5.28 16.39 10.47
C ASP A 174 6.31 17.31 9.78
N LEU A 175 7.40 16.72 9.27
CA LEU A 175 8.41 17.46 8.51
C LEU A 175 7.82 18.04 7.22
N MET A 176 7.01 17.27 6.49
CA MET A 176 6.34 17.74 5.28
C MET A 176 5.35 18.87 5.60
N GLU A 177 4.65 18.81 6.73
CA GLU A 177 3.75 19.90 7.16
C GLU A 177 4.53 21.19 7.42
N VAL A 178 5.68 21.11 8.09
CA VAL A 178 6.58 22.26 8.28
C VAL A 178 7.05 22.83 6.94
N VAL A 179 7.45 21.97 6.00
CA VAL A 179 7.87 22.39 4.65
C VAL A 179 6.71 23.06 3.90
N GLU A 180 5.51 22.47 3.92
CA GLU A 180 4.34 23.03 3.25
C GLU A 180 3.91 24.37 3.84
N LYS A 181 3.97 24.53 5.18
CA LYS A 181 3.70 25.81 5.85
C LYS A 181 4.68 26.90 5.42
N LYS A 182 5.95 26.56 5.23
CA LYS A 182 6.98 27.51 4.75
C LYS A 182 6.80 27.90 3.29
N ILE A 183 6.37 26.96 2.44
CA ILE A 183 5.98 27.26 1.05
C ILE A 183 4.66 28.06 1.01
N GLY A 184 3.92 28.10 2.13
CA GLY A 184 2.55 28.56 2.29
C GLY A 184 2.20 29.94 1.71
N ASP A 185 0.93 30.05 1.31
CA ASP A 185 0.18 31.18 0.71
C ASP A 185 0.74 31.84 -0.55
N THR A 186 1.81 31.28 -1.13
CA THR A 186 2.03 31.48 -2.55
C THR A 186 0.87 30.78 -3.26
N ASN A 187 -0.04 31.52 -3.90
CA ASN A 187 -1.05 30.98 -4.83
C ASN A 187 -0.38 30.35 -6.08
N ALA A 188 0.85 29.86 -5.92
CA ALA A 188 1.75 29.37 -6.92
C ALA A 188 1.33 27.96 -7.34
N PRO A 189 1.44 27.66 -8.64
CA PRO A 189 1.01 26.37 -9.17
C PRO A 189 1.81 25.23 -8.54
N ARG A 190 1.11 24.19 -8.05
CA ARG A 190 1.71 23.04 -7.38
C ARG A 190 1.88 21.89 -8.36
N CYS A 191 3.01 21.18 -8.28
CA CYS A 191 3.26 20.06 -9.16
C CYS A 191 2.29 18.91 -8.89
N GLY A 192 1.68 18.39 -9.95
CA GLY A 192 0.68 17.34 -9.89
C GLY A 192 -0.76 17.85 -9.77
N ARG A 193 -0.99 19.17 -9.78
CA ARG A 193 -2.33 19.77 -9.77
C ARG A 193 -2.48 20.87 -10.81
N GLU A 194 -1.68 21.94 -10.72
CA GLU A 194 -1.69 23.05 -11.69
C GLU A 194 -0.51 22.98 -12.67
N ARG A 195 0.62 22.40 -12.26
CA ARG A 195 1.82 22.21 -13.11
C ARG A 195 2.28 20.76 -13.11
N ILE A 196 3.05 20.37 -14.11
CA ILE A 196 3.56 19.00 -14.27
C ILE A 196 5.07 18.94 -14.53
N ASP A 197 5.80 20.04 -14.35
CA ASP A 197 7.22 20.12 -14.70
C ASP A 197 8.08 19.05 -14.01
N CYS A 198 7.89 18.84 -12.70
CA CYS A 198 8.60 17.79 -11.95
C CYS A 198 8.23 16.39 -12.44
N CYS A 199 7.04 16.20 -13.01
CA CYS A 199 6.61 14.90 -13.55
C CYS A 199 7.36 14.53 -14.84
N HIS A 200 8.08 15.47 -15.46
CA HIS A 200 8.93 15.25 -16.63
C HIS A 200 10.43 15.32 -16.31
N GLU A 201 10.79 15.27 -15.03
CA GLU A 201 12.18 15.30 -14.57
C GLU A 201 12.56 13.98 -13.89
N TYR A 202 13.84 13.63 -14.01
CA TYR A 202 14.39 12.51 -13.26
C TYR A 202 14.64 12.97 -11.83
N PHE A 203 14.36 12.13 -10.84
CA PHE A 203 14.80 12.34 -9.48
C PHE A 203 14.83 11.02 -8.73
N GLU A 204 15.62 11.00 -7.66
CA GLU A 204 15.72 9.88 -6.75
C GLU A 204 15.13 10.24 -5.40
N LEU A 205 14.54 9.24 -4.76
CA LEU A 205 13.87 9.33 -3.47
C LEU A 205 14.73 8.69 -2.40
N PHE A 206 14.72 9.26 -1.19
CA PHE A 206 15.34 8.61 -0.04
C PHE A 206 14.63 7.30 0.31
N PHE A 207 15.28 6.44 1.09
CA PHE A 207 14.72 5.16 1.52
C PHE A 207 13.37 5.32 2.25
N LEU A 208 13.27 6.32 3.14
CA LEU A 208 12.01 6.66 3.82
C LEU A 208 10.90 7.02 2.83
N GLU A 209 11.17 7.93 1.90
CA GLU A 209 10.20 8.37 0.90
C GLU A 209 9.77 7.22 -0.01
N SER A 210 10.72 6.33 -0.34
CA SER A 210 10.47 5.14 -1.15
C SER A 210 9.50 4.18 -0.45
N LEU A 211 9.75 3.88 0.83
CA LEU A 211 8.85 3.04 1.63
C LEU A 211 7.49 3.71 1.88
N TYR A 212 7.49 5.01 2.19
CA TYR A 212 6.28 5.80 2.41
C TYR A 212 5.39 5.75 1.16
N LEU A 213 5.91 6.19 0.01
CA LEU A 213 5.15 6.23 -1.23
C LEU A 213 4.69 4.83 -1.66
N HIS A 214 5.56 3.83 -1.58
CA HIS A 214 5.22 2.45 -1.95
C HIS A 214 4.11 1.86 -1.04
N SER A 215 4.21 2.07 0.27
CA SER A 215 3.20 1.61 1.24
C SER A 215 1.83 2.21 0.94
N PHE A 216 1.77 3.53 0.75
CA PHE A 216 0.51 4.21 0.50
C PHE A 216 -0.07 3.88 -0.89
N ILE A 217 0.75 3.74 -1.93
CA ILE A 217 0.30 3.25 -3.25
C ILE A 217 -0.40 1.89 -3.11
N ASN A 218 0.22 0.96 -2.39
CA ASN A 218 -0.31 -0.39 -2.22
C ASN A 218 -1.61 -0.40 -1.41
N ARG A 219 -1.74 0.47 -0.42
CA ARG A 219 -2.89 0.56 0.49
C ARG A 219 -4.09 1.30 -0.11
N GLN A 220 -3.84 2.36 -0.89
CA GLN A 220 -4.86 3.32 -1.31
C GLN A 220 -5.31 3.13 -2.76
N LEU A 221 -4.44 2.68 -3.68
CA LEU A 221 -4.84 2.51 -5.08
C LEU A 221 -5.62 1.21 -5.30
N ARG A 222 -6.60 1.28 -6.21
CA ARG A 222 -7.35 0.10 -6.66
C ARG A 222 -6.47 -0.82 -7.49
N LEU A 223 -6.85 -2.09 -7.57
CA LEU A 223 -6.05 -3.09 -8.31
C LEU A 223 -5.78 -2.68 -9.76
N LYS A 224 -6.79 -2.15 -10.47
CA LYS A 224 -6.67 -1.71 -11.87
C LYS A 224 -5.69 -0.54 -12.03
N GLU A 225 -5.80 0.47 -11.17
CA GLU A 225 -4.92 1.64 -11.15
C GLU A 225 -3.49 1.25 -10.81
N ARG A 226 -3.30 0.41 -9.78
CA ARG A 226 -1.99 -0.10 -9.38
C ARG A 226 -1.29 -0.85 -10.52
N LYS A 227 -2.02 -1.75 -11.20
CA LYS A 227 -1.48 -2.46 -12.38
C LYS A 227 -1.07 -1.51 -13.51
N ASN A 228 -1.85 -0.47 -13.75
CA ASN A 228 -1.53 0.55 -14.77
C ASN A 228 -0.24 1.30 -14.43
N ILE A 229 -0.10 1.81 -13.20
CA ILE A 229 1.10 2.57 -12.80
C ILE A 229 2.35 1.67 -12.76
N ILE A 230 2.22 0.39 -12.36
CA ILE A 230 3.34 -0.57 -12.39
C ILE A 230 3.79 -0.84 -13.83
N LYS A 231 2.84 -0.93 -14.78
CA LYS A 231 3.15 -1.07 -16.20
C LYS A 231 3.92 0.17 -16.71
N LYS A 232 3.41 1.38 -16.43
CA LYS A 232 4.09 2.66 -16.74
C LYS A 232 5.50 2.71 -16.13
N ALA A 233 5.64 2.34 -14.86
CA ALA A 233 6.93 2.31 -14.15
C ALA A 233 7.94 1.35 -14.78
N ASN A 234 7.51 0.14 -15.17
CA ASN A 234 8.39 -0.81 -15.85
C ASN A 234 8.85 -0.31 -17.22
N GLN A 235 8.01 0.42 -17.95
CA GLN A 235 8.41 1.07 -19.21
C GLN A 235 9.42 2.18 -18.95
N LEU A 236 9.18 3.03 -17.94
CA LEU A 236 10.11 4.09 -17.54
C LEU A 236 11.47 3.54 -17.12
N LEU A 237 11.52 2.46 -16.32
CA LEU A 237 12.76 1.78 -15.94
C LEU A 237 13.59 1.32 -17.13
N ARG A 238 12.95 0.79 -18.17
CA ARG A 238 13.65 0.38 -19.41
C ARG A 238 14.27 1.59 -20.10
N ASN A 239 13.57 2.72 -20.12
CA ASN A 239 14.09 3.96 -20.68
C ASN A 239 15.23 4.54 -19.84
N GLU A 240 15.08 4.59 -18.51
CA GLU A 240 16.13 5.02 -17.58
C GLU A 240 17.40 4.18 -17.75
N LYS A 241 17.29 2.86 -17.86
CA LYS A 241 18.45 1.98 -18.08
C LYS A 241 19.19 2.32 -19.38
N LYS A 242 18.45 2.59 -20.46
CA LYS A 242 19.04 3.00 -21.75
C LYS A 242 19.71 4.37 -21.68
N LEU A 243 19.12 5.32 -20.94
CA LEU A 243 19.69 6.65 -20.75
C LEU A 243 20.96 6.59 -19.91
N LYS A 244 20.92 5.88 -18.79
CA LYS A 244 22.07 5.68 -17.89
C LYS A 244 23.24 4.96 -18.56
N ALA A 245 22.98 4.08 -19.55
CA ALA A 245 24.04 3.38 -20.27
C ALA A 245 24.84 4.29 -21.23
N GLY A 246 24.27 5.41 -21.66
CA GLY A 246 24.92 6.40 -22.51
C GLY A 246 25.52 7.58 -21.74
N LEU A 247 25.49 7.54 -20.41
CA LEU A 247 25.99 8.61 -19.53
C LEU A 247 27.09 8.05 -18.64
N ASP A 248 28.14 8.84 -18.47
CA ASP A 248 29.14 8.57 -17.45
C ASP A 248 28.60 9.05 -16.08
N ARG A 249 28.55 8.14 -15.10
CA ARG A 249 28.02 8.42 -13.75
C ARG A 249 28.90 9.35 -12.95
N ASP A 250 30.18 9.48 -13.32
CA ASP A 250 31.15 10.33 -12.63
C ASP A 250 31.16 11.77 -13.18
N THR A 251 30.22 12.11 -14.08
CA THR A 251 30.03 13.49 -14.53
C THR A 251 29.40 14.34 -13.43
N SER A 252 29.95 15.55 -13.25
CA SER A 252 29.48 16.51 -12.24
C SER A 252 28.03 16.99 -12.43
N ASP A 253 27.40 16.75 -13.58
CA ASP A 253 26.00 17.10 -13.91
C ASP A 253 25.16 15.88 -14.35
N PHE A 254 25.25 14.74 -13.65
CA PHE A 254 24.40 13.58 -13.94
C PHE A 254 22.89 13.95 -13.91
N GLN A 255 22.47 14.72 -12.91
CA GLN A 255 21.08 15.11 -12.70
C GLN A 255 20.55 16.03 -13.82
N GLY A 256 21.30 17.06 -14.23
CA GLY A 256 20.89 17.95 -15.31
C GLY A 256 20.91 17.27 -16.68
N ASN A 257 21.85 16.37 -16.94
CA ASN A 257 21.87 15.53 -18.13
C ASN A 257 20.63 14.62 -18.21
N MET A 258 20.29 13.94 -17.11
CA MET A 258 19.09 13.11 -17.03
C MET A 258 17.81 13.91 -17.27
N ASN A 259 17.69 15.10 -16.66
CA ASN A 259 16.52 15.97 -16.86
C ASN A 259 16.35 16.42 -18.32
N ARG A 260 17.45 16.76 -19.00
CA ARG A 260 17.42 17.10 -20.43
C ARG A 260 16.94 15.92 -21.29
N LEU A 261 17.43 14.72 -21.00
CA LEU A 261 17.07 13.50 -21.73
C LEU A 261 15.62 13.07 -21.47
N PHE A 262 15.12 13.24 -20.24
CA PHE A 262 13.73 13.01 -19.90
C PHE A 262 12.80 13.91 -20.72
N LYS A 263 13.11 15.23 -20.77
CA LYS A 263 12.36 16.19 -21.57
C LYS A 263 12.41 15.87 -23.06
N ALA A 264 13.59 15.56 -23.59
CA ALA A 264 13.78 15.22 -25.01
C ALA A 264 13.04 13.96 -25.46
N ARG A 265 12.82 13.00 -24.55
CA ARG A 265 12.07 11.76 -24.83
C ARG A 265 10.62 11.79 -24.36
N HIS A 266 10.15 12.93 -23.87
CA HIS A 266 8.81 13.10 -23.29
C HIS A 266 8.50 12.00 -22.26
N LEU A 267 9.48 11.69 -21.39
CA LEU A 267 9.28 10.73 -20.31
C LEU A 267 8.45 11.37 -19.20
N GLU A 268 7.59 10.56 -18.59
CA GLU A 268 6.62 11.02 -17.59
C GLU A 268 6.66 10.15 -16.34
N CYS A 269 6.37 10.78 -15.20
CA CYS A 269 6.15 10.10 -13.94
C CYS A 269 4.99 9.09 -14.08
N PRO A 270 5.14 7.85 -13.57
CA PRO A 270 4.08 6.84 -13.69
C PRO A 270 2.78 7.19 -12.96
N LEU A 271 2.83 8.13 -12.00
CA LEU A 271 1.67 8.63 -11.25
C LEU A 271 0.91 9.77 -11.97
N LEU A 272 1.39 10.21 -13.13
CA LEU A 272 0.71 11.24 -13.94
C LEU A 272 -0.43 10.61 -14.74
N GLU A 273 -1.63 11.18 -14.60
CA GLU A 273 -2.81 10.83 -15.38
C GLU A 273 -3.67 12.07 -15.61
N ASN A 274 -4.01 12.35 -16.87
CA ASN A 274 -4.80 13.53 -17.26
C ASN A 274 -4.25 14.85 -16.68
N SER A 275 -2.92 15.02 -16.74
CA SER A 275 -2.19 16.17 -16.18
C SER A 275 -2.33 16.37 -14.67
N LYS A 276 -2.81 15.36 -13.94
CA LYS A 276 -2.93 15.36 -12.48
C LYS A 276 -2.14 14.19 -11.89
N CYS A 277 -1.60 14.40 -10.70
CA CYS A 277 -0.98 13.32 -9.94
C CYS A 277 -2.09 12.48 -9.30
N LEU A 278 -2.10 11.17 -9.58
CA LEU A 278 -3.00 10.21 -8.92
C LEU A 278 -2.81 10.14 -7.40
N PHE A 279 -1.66 10.61 -6.92
CA PHE A 279 -1.23 10.45 -5.53
C PHE A 279 -0.72 11.77 -4.93
N PHE A 280 -1.52 12.82 -5.09
CA PHE A 280 -1.14 14.21 -4.76
C PHE A 280 -0.82 14.44 -3.27
N GLU A 281 -1.61 13.87 -2.36
CA GLU A 281 -1.46 14.06 -0.91
C GLU A 281 -0.16 13.43 -0.38
N TYR A 282 0.31 12.35 -1.00
CA TYR A 282 1.49 11.59 -0.58
C TYR A 282 2.71 11.89 -1.46
N ARG A 283 2.72 13.06 -2.13
CA ARG A 283 3.83 13.51 -2.96
C ARG A 283 5.13 13.56 -2.12
N PRO A 284 6.26 13.05 -2.66
CA PRO A 284 7.57 13.20 -2.04
C PRO A 284 8.01 14.66 -1.92
N LEU A 285 9.04 14.90 -1.10
CA LEU A 285 9.58 16.22 -0.83
C LEU A 285 9.93 16.97 -2.12
N ARG A 286 10.63 16.30 -3.05
CA ARG A 286 11.02 16.89 -4.34
C ARG A 286 9.82 17.44 -5.11
N CYS A 287 8.69 16.75 -5.10
CA CYS A 287 7.48 17.17 -5.80
C CYS A 287 6.78 18.36 -5.11
N ARG A 288 6.90 18.47 -3.78
CA ARG A 288 6.31 19.56 -2.99
C ARG A 288 7.05 20.88 -3.17
N VAL A 289 8.39 20.81 -3.23
CA VAL A 289 9.28 21.99 -3.29
C VAL A 289 9.62 22.45 -4.71
N HIS A 290 9.27 21.66 -5.73
CA HIS A 290 9.67 21.95 -7.12
C HIS A 290 9.19 23.33 -7.59
N GLY A 291 10.14 24.21 -7.87
CA GLY A 291 9.90 25.58 -8.31
C GLY A 291 9.25 26.48 -7.26
N MET A 292 9.38 26.16 -5.97
CA MET A 292 8.85 26.94 -4.85
C MET A 292 9.87 27.91 -4.23
N GLY A 293 11.06 28.06 -4.81
CA GLY A 293 12.03 29.08 -4.41
C GLY A 293 12.70 28.88 -3.04
N ILE A 294 12.79 27.63 -2.57
CA ILE A 294 13.54 27.30 -1.34
C ILE A 294 15.04 27.46 -1.61
N ASP A 295 15.75 28.14 -0.71
CA ASP A 295 17.19 28.34 -0.84
C ASP A 295 18.00 27.03 -0.64
N ASP A 296 19.20 26.99 -1.21
CA ASP A 296 20.04 25.78 -1.22
C ASP A 296 20.46 25.33 0.19
N GLN A 297 20.68 26.27 1.12
CA GLN A 297 21.11 25.95 2.47
C GLN A 297 19.97 25.32 3.27
N GLU A 298 18.76 25.83 3.09
CA GLU A 298 17.55 25.27 3.67
C GLU A 298 17.21 23.90 3.06
N MET A 299 17.27 23.75 1.74
CA MET A 299 17.08 22.45 1.08
C MET A 299 18.05 21.40 1.61
N LYS A 300 19.32 21.77 1.83
CA LYS A 300 20.31 20.88 2.44
C LYS A 300 19.90 20.42 3.84
N ARG A 301 19.42 21.33 4.69
CA ARG A 301 18.92 21.00 6.04
C ARG A 301 17.73 20.05 6.00
N ILE A 302 16.77 20.29 5.09
CA ILE A 302 15.59 19.41 4.94
C ILE A 302 16.04 18.01 4.49
N TYR A 303 16.95 17.91 3.53
CA TYR A 303 17.49 16.62 3.08
C TYR A 303 18.25 15.88 4.18
N GLU A 304 18.98 16.60 5.06
CA GLU A 304 19.62 16.00 6.23
C GLU A 304 18.60 15.40 7.20
N LEU A 305 17.51 16.11 7.49
CA LEU A 305 16.42 15.61 8.34
C LEU A 305 15.73 14.37 7.74
N VAL A 306 15.42 14.38 6.45
CA VAL A 306 14.84 13.20 5.75
C VAL A 306 15.82 12.02 5.78
N PHE A 307 17.11 12.27 5.62
CA PHE A 307 18.15 11.25 5.70
C PHE A 307 18.25 10.66 7.11
N ASP A 308 18.19 11.48 8.16
CA ASP A 308 18.26 11.01 9.54
C ASP A 308 17.07 10.09 9.88
N ILE A 309 15.85 10.46 9.48
CA ILE A 309 14.68 9.59 9.66
C ILE A 309 14.86 8.30 8.84
N SER A 310 15.36 8.40 7.60
CA SER A 310 15.66 7.23 6.76
C SER A 310 16.68 6.29 7.42
N ARG A 311 17.70 6.84 8.08
CA ARG A 311 18.74 6.09 8.80
C ARG A 311 18.16 5.36 10.00
N MET A 312 17.28 6.00 10.78
CA MET A 312 16.60 5.37 11.91
C MET A 312 15.65 4.25 11.46
N LEU A 313 14.90 4.47 10.38
CA LEU A 313 14.00 3.45 9.82
C LEU A 313 14.79 2.25 9.29
N PHE A 314 15.86 2.50 8.56
CA PHE A 314 16.74 1.45 8.05
C PHE A 314 17.37 0.65 9.20
N PHE A 315 17.77 1.31 10.30
CA PHE A 315 18.28 0.63 11.49
C PHE A 315 17.24 -0.25 12.15
N ALA A 316 16.00 0.22 12.31
CA ALA A 316 14.94 -0.62 12.89
C ALA A 316 14.62 -1.85 12.05
N LEU A 317 14.66 -1.74 10.73
CA LEU A 317 14.38 -2.85 9.82
C LEU A 317 15.53 -3.85 9.66
N SER A 318 16.79 -3.39 9.77
CA SER A 318 17.97 -4.19 9.42
C SER A 318 18.99 -4.40 10.55
N GLY A 319 18.87 -3.68 11.66
CA GLY A 319 19.84 -3.64 12.75
C GLY A 319 21.14 -2.88 12.42
N ARG A 320 21.18 -2.08 11.33
CA ARG A 320 22.40 -1.42 10.84
C ARG A 320 22.18 0.02 10.43
N PHE A 321 23.24 0.82 10.46
CA PHE A 321 23.16 2.22 10.02
C PHE A 321 23.29 2.37 8.51
N LEU A 322 22.45 3.23 7.95
CA LEU A 322 22.50 3.63 6.54
C LEU A 322 23.65 4.61 6.29
N GLN A 323 24.48 4.33 5.29
CA GLN A 323 25.55 5.23 4.85
C GLN A 323 25.00 6.38 3.99
N ARG A 324 25.65 7.55 4.04
CA ARG A 324 25.28 8.72 3.21
C ARG A 324 25.38 8.38 1.72
N GLY A 325 24.44 8.91 0.93
CA GLY A 325 24.40 8.71 -0.53
C GLY A 325 24.04 7.28 -0.98
N LYS A 326 23.58 6.41 -0.08
CA LYS A 326 23.07 5.07 -0.41
C LYS A 326 21.54 5.02 -0.29
N MET A 327 20.95 3.99 -0.90
CA MET A 327 19.51 3.70 -0.84
C MET A 327 18.64 4.86 -1.35
N GLN A 328 19.05 5.40 -2.49
CA GLN A 328 18.27 6.32 -3.29
C GLN A 328 17.75 5.60 -4.54
N PHE A 329 16.50 5.85 -4.88
CA PHE A 329 15.79 5.08 -5.91
C PHE A 329 14.99 5.99 -6.82
N SER A 330 14.98 5.70 -8.12
CA SER A 330 14.10 6.45 -9.03
C SER A 330 12.63 6.18 -8.70
N ILE A 331 11.76 7.14 -9.06
CA ILE A 331 10.31 6.97 -8.90
C ILE A 331 9.80 5.67 -9.56
N ALA A 332 10.44 5.24 -10.66
CA ALA A 332 10.09 4.03 -11.37
C ALA A 332 10.48 2.76 -10.59
N GLU A 333 11.63 2.79 -9.88
CA GLU A 333 12.06 1.70 -8.97
C GLU A 333 11.13 1.57 -7.76
N VAL A 334 10.67 2.70 -7.21
CA VAL A 334 9.75 2.75 -6.07
C VAL A 334 8.38 2.18 -6.43
N ILE A 335 7.78 2.65 -7.54
CA ILE A 335 6.43 2.21 -7.96
C ILE A 335 6.43 0.74 -8.38
N SER A 336 7.50 0.27 -9.04
CA SER A 336 7.62 -1.14 -9.45
C SER A 336 7.99 -2.08 -8.30
N GLY A 337 8.37 -1.56 -7.13
CA GLY A 337 8.83 -2.35 -5.99
C GLY A 337 10.27 -2.88 -6.11
N ARG A 338 11.02 -2.55 -7.18
CA ARG A 338 12.39 -3.03 -7.38
C ARG A 338 13.37 -2.55 -6.31
N PHE A 339 13.08 -1.43 -5.66
CA PHE A 339 13.89 -0.93 -4.55
C PHE A 339 13.95 -1.93 -3.37
N MET A 340 12.93 -2.78 -3.19
CA MET A 340 12.91 -3.81 -2.15
C MET A 340 14.01 -4.84 -2.35
N GLU A 341 14.31 -5.19 -3.61
CA GLU A 341 15.42 -6.10 -3.94
C GLU A 341 16.77 -5.48 -3.52
N ALA A 342 16.94 -4.18 -3.76
CA ALA A 342 18.13 -3.46 -3.35
C ALA A 342 18.25 -3.38 -1.82
N TYR A 343 17.13 -3.19 -1.10
CA TYR A 343 17.08 -3.27 0.35
C TYR A 343 17.58 -4.62 0.87
N PHE A 344 16.99 -5.74 0.41
CA PHE A 344 17.41 -7.06 0.88
C PHE A 344 18.87 -7.35 0.53
N LYS A 345 19.31 -6.98 -0.68
CA LYS A 345 20.73 -7.13 -1.07
C LYS A 345 21.67 -6.33 -0.17
N TYR A 346 21.27 -5.13 0.25
CA TYR A 346 22.08 -4.30 1.13
C TYR A 346 22.07 -4.83 2.57
N ALA A 347 20.91 -5.24 3.08
CA ALA A 347 20.74 -5.81 4.42
C ALA A 347 21.51 -7.13 4.61
N SER A 348 21.60 -7.96 3.55
CA SER A 348 22.26 -9.27 3.59
C SER A 348 23.79 -9.24 3.46
N ARG A 349 24.42 -8.09 3.14
CA ARG A 349 25.89 -8.00 3.09
C ARG A 349 26.49 -8.23 4.48
N PRO A 350 27.70 -8.76 4.65
CA PRO A 350 28.38 -8.68 5.94
C PRO A 350 28.60 -7.20 6.31
N ALA A 351 28.54 -6.87 7.60
CA ALA A 351 28.95 -5.53 8.05
C ALA A 351 30.42 -5.32 7.67
N PRO A 352 30.82 -4.15 7.15
CA PRO A 352 32.23 -3.89 6.90
C PRO A 352 33.00 -3.97 8.22
N ASP A 353 34.16 -4.62 8.22
CA ASP A 353 35.01 -4.90 9.41
C ASP A 353 35.51 -3.65 10.16
N ASN A 354 35.13 -2.43 9.76
CA ASN A 354 35.66 -1.17 10.29
C ASN A 354 34.56 -0.26 10.88
N MET A 355 33.74 -0.75 11.80
CA MET A 355 32.81 0.09 12.58
C MET A 355 33.26 0.37 14.02
N GLU A 356 34.48 -0.01 14.42
CA GLU A 356 35.05 0.36 15.72
C GLU A 356 35.74 1.76 15.74
N ALA A 357 35.92 2.42 14.60
CA ALA A 357 36.70 3.67 14.56
C ALA A 357 35.90 4.96 14.76
N ASP A 358 34.58 4.97 14.55
CA ASP A 358 33.75 6.20 14.62
C ASP A 358 32.99 6.37 15.95
N LEU A 359 33.25 5.52 16.95
CA LEU A 359 32.66 5.62 18.29
C LEU A 359 33.51 6.40 19.30
N LEU A 360 34.63 7.01 18.89
CA LEU A 360 35.54 7.74 19.79
C LEU A 360 35.52 9.28 19.64
N HIS A 361 34.64 9.85 18.82
CA HIS A 361 34.46 11.30 18.75
C HIS A 361 32.98 11.69 18.68
N ILE A 362 32.25 11.52 19.79
CA ILE A 362 31.10 12.35 20.17
C ILE A 362 31.35 12.86 21.58
#